data_AF-A0A1G0HYF3-F1
#
_entry.id   AF-A0A1G0HYF3-F1
#
_cell.length_a   1.000
_cell.length_b   1.000
_cell.length_c   1.000
_cell.angle_alpha   90.00
_cell.angle_beta   90.00
_cell.angle_gamma   90.00
#
_symmetry.space_group_name_H-M   'P 1'
#
loop_
_entity.id
_entity.type
_entity.pdbx_description
1 polymer ?
#
loop_
_entity_poly.entity_id
_entity_poly.type
_entity_poly.pdbx_seq_one_letter_code
_entity_poly.pdbx_strand_id
1 'polypeptide(L)'
;MAYATDIRVDLLAYWSGCFALIWLLEKRYFLAGLLMGLGFAISQKILWYVFAGNIALCASWLIVLSTGLPRPIKNMELAITAPTKCFFSFNSAFLLIVAIYMAVWSYLSNWHTVYASVFNEGAILYHLNWYDHTRSLFWTYILLHNLSLLLLYPFALLALFMTYPDDTSRANRFFTTIFSLVIIICLIFYKQIFPYYTQAIIPVFLILYAAYFTWLFGLLKKASPLTTYIIYGTILLSILTTVAIFIKKINGLDGAYQKANVITLNRLLEKGDDYVAGITLIYHHPQPIIGLQHLVGPAVDYLYFPKVSLKPIMLASLEEDPTVTKTSILAALDRSTVKYFVNNYRIEALPPEIKAYLNDQFAHLWGSIYVYAPRIPQGAHITNIRFSGRYRIESNDQNNGNIMTLTRGSYTFVTKNAYRLKWIPNILTSSLKSEFSSDQWDRLVQ
;
A
#
# COMPACT_ATOMS: atom_id res chain seq x y z
N MET A 1 -0.35 -13.21 -2.05
CA MET A 1 1.09 -13.53 -1.92
C MET A 1 1.70 -12.59 -0.87
N ALA A 2 1.90 -13.11 0.34
CA ALA A 2 2.52 -12.36 1.43
C ALA A 2 4.03 -12.56 1.38
N TYR A 3 4.74 -11.75 0.60
CA TYR A 3 6.05 -11.26 1.05
C TYR A 3 5.79 -10.12 2.07
N ALA A 4 5.02 -10.47 3.10
CA ALA A 4 4.72 -9.69 4.31
C ALA A 4 5.26 -10.44 5.54
N THR A 5 6.35 -11.20 5.35
CA THR A 5 7.21 -11.65 6.46
C THR A 5 7.90 -10.47 7.14
N ASP A 6 7.96 -9.31 6.49
CA ASP A 6 8.16 -8.06 7.19
C ASP A 6 6.82 -7.66 7.82
N ILE A 7 6.64 -8.05 9.09
CA ILE A 7 5.67 -7.39 9.96
C ILE A 7 5.94 -5.90 9.79
N ARG A 8 5.02 -5.20 9.13
CA ARG A 8 5.18 -3.77 8.93
C ARG A 8 5.23 -3.11 10.30
N VAL A 9 6.34 -2.44 10.57
CA VAL A 9 6.55 -1.66 11.78
C VAL A 9 5.38 -0.70 12.05
N ASP A 10 4.77 -0.15 10.99
CA ASP A 10 3.55 0.68 11.08
C ASP A 10 2.39 0.00 11.83
N LEU A 11 2.25 -1.32 11.75
CA LEU A 11 1.19 -2.06 12.44
C LEU A 11 1.30 -1.91 13.96
N LEU A 12 2.52 -1.89 14.49
CA LEU A 12 2.76 -1.68 15.92
C LEU A 12 2.32 -0.27 16.35
N ALA A 13 2.53 0.74 15.51
CA ALA A 13 2.06 2.09 15.77
C ALA A 13 0.51 2.15 15.80
N TYR A 14 -0.17 1.49 14.86
CA TYR A 14 -1.64 1.45 14.86
C TYR A 14 -2.23 0.73 16.08
N TRP A 15 -1.56 -0.31 16.59
CA TRP A 15 -1.94 -0.93 17.87
C TRP A 15 -1.74 0.02 19.05
N SER A 16 -0.64 0.80 19.07
CA SER A 16 -0.46 1.89 20.04
C SER A 16 -1.64 2.87 19.98
N GLY A 17 -2.07 3.27 18.77
CA GLY A 17 -3.22 4.14 18.56
C GLY A 17 -4.54 3.55 19.06
N CYS A 18 -4.75 2.25 18.87
CA CYS A 18 -5.90 1.51 19.40
C CYS A 18 -5.96 1.55 20.92
N PHE A 19 -4.87 1.15 21.57
CA PHE A 19 -4.81 1.14 23.02
C PHE A 19 -4.94 2.56 23.56
N ALA A 20 -4.31 3.56 22.93
CA ALA A 20 -4.44 4.95 23.32
C ALA A 20 -5.90 5.44 23.23
N LEU A 21 -6.68 5.02 22.22
CA LEU A 21 -8.12 5.25 22.17
C LEU A 21 -8.85 4.63 23.38
N ILE A 22 -8.51 3.39 23.77
CA ILE A 22 -9.06 2.77 24.99
C ILE A 22 -8.70 3.62 26.24
N TRP A 23 -7.45 4.05 26.40
CA TRP A 23 -7.04 4.91 27.52
C TRP A 23 -7.77 6.28 27.51
N LEU A 24 -8.08 6.85 26.34
CA LEU A 24 -8.91 8.06 26.22
C LEU A 24 -10.36 7.82 26.66
N LEU A 25 -10.94 6.66 26.32
CA LEU A 25 -12.28 6.27 26.79
C LEU A 25 -12.31 6.08 28.31
N GLU A 26 -11.25 5.49 28.88
CA GLU A 26 -11.02 5.31 30.33
C GLU A 26 -10.58 6.60 31.05
N LYS A 27 -10.54 7.75 30.35
CA LYS A 27 -10.18 9.07 30.90
C LYS A 27 -8.75 9.15 31.46
N ARG A 28 -7.86 8.28 30.98
CA ARG A 28 -6.44 8.23 31.36
C ARG A 28 -5.57 8.92 30.30
N TYR A 29 -5.79 10.23 30.15
CA TYR A 29 -5.28 11.04 29.03
C TYR A 29 -3.74 11.08 28.92
N PHE A 30 -3.05 11.18 30.05
CA PHE A 30 -1.57 11.18 30.07
C PHE A 30 -1.00 9.88 29.50
N LEU A 31 -1.52 8.73 29.92
CA LEU A 31 -1.08 7.42 29.44
C LEU A 31 -1.43 7.21 27.96
N ALA A 32 -2.59 7.69 27.52
CA ALA A 32 -2.92 7.72 26.09
C ALA A 32 -1.90 8.56 25.30
N GLY A 33 -1.50 9.72 25.81
CA GLY A 33 -0.52 10.59 25.18
C GLY A 33 0.87 9.96 25.10
N LEU A 34 1.35 9.33 26.18
CA LEU A 34 2.60 8.56 26.17
C LEU A 34 2.58 7.47 25.10
N LEU A 35 1.46 6.74 24.99
CA LEU A 35 1.35 5.63 24.06
C LEU A 35 1.28 6.10 22.59
N MET A 36 0.62 7.24 22.32
CA MET A 36 0.70 7.89 21.01
C MET A 36 2.12 8.35 20.69
N GLY A 37 2.85 8.87 21.69
CA GLY A 37 4.24 9.29 21.53
C GLY A 37 5.16 8.12 21.21
N LEU A 38 4.99 6.98 21.88
CA LEU A 38 5.68 5.74 21.54
C LEU A 38 5.29 5.24 20.14
N GLY A 39 4.01 5.36 19.79
CA GLY A 39 3.54 5.10 18.43
C GLY A 39 4.22 5.98 17.38
N PHE A 40 4.51 7.24 17.71
CA PHE A 40 5.20 8.18 16.82
C PHE A 40 6.65 7.78 16.61
N ALA A 41 7.33 7.35 17.67
CA ALA A 41 8.70 6.85 17.59
C ALA A 41 8.82 5.59 16.71
N ILE A 42 7.72 4.83 16.55
CA ILE A 42 7.61 3.69 15.64
C ILE A 42 7.24 4.15 14.23
N SER A 43 6.21 4.98 14.08
CA SER A 43 5.72 5.49 12.79
C SER A 43 4.95 6.81 12.95
N GLN A 44 5.29 7.80 12.12
CA GLN A 44 4.64 9.11 12.09
C GLN A 44 3.15 9.07 11.67
N LYS A 45 2.69 7.95 11.11
CA LYS A 45 1.28 7.75 10.74
C LYS A 45 0.34 7.78 11.96
N ILE A 46 0.88 7.65 13.18
CA ILE A 46 0.12 7.83 14.42
C ILE A 46 -0.51 9.23 14.55
N LEU A 47 0.03 10.23 13.82
CA LEU A 47 -0.48 11.61 13.86
C LEU A 47 -1.97 11.69 13.50
N TRP A 48 -2.51 10.76 12.70
CA TRP A 48 -3.95 10.68 12.45
C TRP A 48 -4.75 10.40 13.71
N TYR A 49 -4.24 9.53 14.60
CA TYR A 49 -4.88 9.18 15.86
C TYR A 49 -4.76 10.31 16.88
N VAL A 50 -3.62 11.02 16.89
CA VAL A 50 -3.45 12.22 17.70
C VAL A 50 -4.45 13.30 17.27
N PHE A 51 -4.56 13.54 15.96
CA PHE A 51 -5.51 14.48 15.40
C PHE A 51 -6.96 14.08 15.70
N ALA A 52 -7.33 12.82 15.46
CA ALA A 52 -8.65 12.28 15.77
C ALA A 52 -8.98 12.37 17.26
N GLY A 53 -8.01 12.08 18.14
CA GLY A 53 -8.15 12.20 19.59
C GLY A 53 -8.45 13.63 20.02
N ASN A 54 -7.71 14.59 19.50
CA ASN A 54 -7.91 16.01 19.77
C ASN A 54 -9.28 16.51 19.30
N ILE A 55 -9.70 16.17 18.07
CA ILE A 55 -11.02 16.55 17.55
C ILE A 55 -12.14 15.89 18.38
N ALA A 56 -12.01 14.62 18.74
CA ALA A 56 -13.00 13.91 19.55
C ALA A 56 -13.11 14.46 20.98
N LEU A 57 -12.00 14.87 21.60
CA LEU A 57 -11.97 15.54 22.91
C LEU A 57 -12.69 16.90 22.84
N CYS A 58 -12.38 17.71 21.82
CA CYS A 58 -13.05 19.00 21.59
C CYS A 58 -14.55 18.84 21.32
N ALA A 59 -14.93 17.89 20.45
CA ALA A 59 -16.35 17.63 20.15
C ALA A 59 -17.12 17.16 21.39
N SER A 60 -16.51 16.29 22.21
CA SER A 60 -17.12 15.82 23.45
C SER A 60 -17.29 16.95 24.47
N TRP A 61 -16.35 17.88 24.52
CA TRP A 61 -16.46 19.10 25.33
C TRP A 61 -17.65 19.97 24.89
N LEU A 62 -17.79 20.21 23.57
CA LEU A 62 -18.91 20.99 23.03
C LEU A 62 -20.28 20.37 23.35
N ILE A 63 -20.39 19.03 23.33
CA ILE A 63 -21.63 18.35 23.72
C ILE A 63 -21.96 18.55 25.19
N VAL A 64 -20.97 18.46 26.07
CA VAL A 64 -21.18 18.70 27.51
C VAL A 64 -21.68 20.13 27.75
N LEU A 65 -21.17 21.10 27.01
CA LEU A 65 -21.61 22.49 27.08
C LEU A 65 -23.02 22.70 26.51
N SER A 66 -23.36 22.08 25.37
CA SER A 66 -24.59 22.37 24.63
C SER A 66 -25.82 21.63 25.14
N THR A 67 -25.66 20.39 25.59
CA THR A 67 -26.81 19.53 25.91
C THR A 67 -27.32 19.67 27.34
N GLY A 68 -26.59 20.39 28.21
CA GLY A 68 -26.91 20.48 29.63
C GLY A 68 -27.07 19.12 30.30
N LEU A 69 -26.52 18.04 29.71
CA LEU A 69 -26.70 16.67 30.18
C LEU A 69 -26.35 16.63 31.67
N PRO A 70 -27.25 16.11 32.52
CA PRO A 70 -27.16 16.25 33.96
C PRO A 70 -26.02 15.40 34.49
N ARG A 71 -24.82 15.95 34.48
CA ARG A 71 -23.88 15.67 35.55
C ARG A 71 -24.12 16.68 36.66
N PRO A 72 -24.09 16.27 37.93
CA PRO A 72 -24.17 17.18 39.07
C PRO A 72 -22.84 17.94 39.20
N ILE A 73 -22.46 18.71 38.19
CA ILE A 73 -21.32 19.61 38.25
C ILE A 73 -21.92 20.99 38.50
N LYS A 74 -22.18 21.28 39.79
CA LYS A 74 -22.72 22.57 40.25
C LYS A 74 -21.80 23.77 39.90
N ASN A 75 -20.57 23.52 39.45
CA ASN A 75 -19.58 24.56 39.17
C ASN A 75 -19.21 24.58 37.68
N MET A 76 -19.69 25.57 36.95
CA MET A 76 -19.36 25.84 35.54
C MET A 76 -17.84 25.95 35.29
N GLU A 77 -17.08 26.41 36.29
CA GLU A 77 -15.62 26.45 36.29
C GLU A 77 -14.99 25.04 36.18
N LEU A 78 -15.58 24.03 36.83
CA LEU A 78 -15.12 22.64 36.74
C LEU A 78 -15.41 22.04 35.34
N ALA A 79 -16.49 22.48 34.69
CA ALA A 79 -16.87 22.04 33.35
C ALA A 79 -15.93 22.59 32.24
N ILE A 80 -15.26 23.73 32.49
CA ILE A 80 -14.28 24.32 31.56
C ILE A 80 -12.85 23.85 31.89
N THR A 81 -12.51 23.76 33.18
CA THR A 81 -11.15 23.37 33.60
C THR A 81 -10.85 21.89 33.41
N ALA A 82 -11.84 21.00 33.48
CA ALA A 82 -11.59 19.58 33.26
C ALA A 82 -11.20 19.25 31.80
N PRO A 83 -11.94 19.68 30.75
CA PRO A 83 -11.59 19.38 29.36
C PRO A 83 -10.25 19.97 28.92
N THR A 84 -9.93 21.18 29.35
CA THR A 84 -8.63 21.82 29.08
C THR A 84 -7.49 21.03 29.70
N LYS A 85 -7.61 20.62 30.98
CA LYS A 85 -6.64 19.73 31.63
C LYS A 85 -6.48 18.40 30.90
N CYS A 86 -7.57 17.80 30.41
CA CYS A 86 -7.53 16.55 29.65
C CYS A 86 -6.75 16.72 28.33
N PHE A 87 -7.06 17.77 27.58
CA PHE A 87 -6.39 18.10 26.31
C PHE A 87 -4.90 18.37 26.52
N PHE A 88 -4.54 19.19 27.50
CA PHE A 88 -3.14 19.48 27.82
C PHE A 88 -2.41 18.24 28.33
N SER A 89 -3.03 17.42 29.19
CA SER A 89 -2.44 16.18 29.70
C SER A 89 -2.12 15.18 28.58
N PHE A 90 -3.03 15.01 27.62
CA PHE A 90 -2.81 14.15 26.45
C PHE A 90 -1.68 14.66 25.56
N ASN A 91 -1.75 15.93 25.15
CA ASN A 91 -0.77 16.49 24.21
C ASN A 91 0.61 16.70 24.83
N SER A 92 0.70 17.07 26.12
CA SER A 92 2.01 17.25 26.78
C SER A 92 2.75 15.92 26.91
N ALA A 93 2.05 14.83 27.25
CA ALA A 93 2.64 13.50 27.30
C ALA A 93 3.11 13.02 25.92
N PHE A 94 2.31 13.26 24.88
CA PHE A 94 2.70 12.98 23.49
C PHE A 94 3.95 13.77 23.09
N LEU A 95 3.92 15.09 23.28
CA LEU A 95 5.03 15.98 22.94
C LEU A 95 6.30 15.69 23.73
N LEU A 96 6.19 15.24 24.98
CA LEU A 96 7.33 14.82 25.79
C LEU A 96 8.09 13.67 25.10
N ILE A 97 7.39 12.62 24.66
CA ILE A 97 8.03 11.49 23.98
C ILE A 97 8.58 11.91 22.62
N VAL A 98 7.87 12.74 21.85
CA VAL A 98 8.39 13.28 20.58
C VAL A 98 9.65 14.11 20.80
N ALA A 99 9.69 14.95 21.83
CA ALA A 99 10.86 15.75 22.18
C ALA A 99 12.05 14.87 22.59
N ILE A 100 11.82 13.83 23.39
CA ILE A 100 12.84 12.84 23.75
C ILE A 100 13.37 12.14 22.50
N TYR A 101 12.49 11.68 21.62
CA TYR A 101 12.86 11.03 20.35
C TYR A 101 13.74 11.96 19.50
N MET A 102 13.30 13.20 19.30
CA MET A 102 14.06 14.20 18.55
C MET A 102 15.42 14.50 19.18
N ALA A 103 15.48 14.63 20.51
CA ALA A 103 16.73 14.89 21.24
C ALA A 103 17.72 13.73 21.13
N VAL A 104 17.26 12.48 21.27
CA VAL A 104 18.09 11.28 21.13
C VAL A 104 18.69 11.19 19.72
N TRP A 105 17.89 11.38 18.67
CA TRP A 105 18.41 11.32 17.30
C TRP A 105 19.28 12.53 16.95
N SER A 106 19.01 13.70 17.53
CA SER A 106 19.83 14.91 17.33
C SER A 106 21.13 14.89 18.13
N TYR A 107 21.27 13.99 19.09
CA TYR A 107 22.56 13.68 19.70
C TYR A 107 23.43 12.83 18.77
N LEU A 108 22.81 11.95 17.97
CA LEU A 108 23.50 11.06 17.02
C LEU A 108 23.74 11.68 15.64
N SER A 109 22.93 12.67 15.26
CA SER A 109 22.95 13.31 13.94
C SER A 109 22.63 14.81 14.05
N ASN A 110 22.83 15.57 12.98
CA ASN A 110 22.51 16.99 12.96
C ASN A 110 20.98 17.23 13.10
N TRP A 111 20.58 18.17 13.95
CA TRP A 111 19.17 18.55 14.17
C TRP A 111 18.40 18.79 12.86
N HIS A 112 18.99 19.47 11.88
CA HIS A 112 18.35 19.72 10.59
C HIS A 112 18.07 18.44 9.81
N THR A 113 18.98 17.46 9.85
CA THR A 113 18.79 16.16 9.21
C THR A 113 17.67 15.38 9.90
N VAL A 114 17.65 15.35 11.23
CA VAL A 114 16.60 14.68 12.00
C VAL A 114 15.25 15.34 11.72
N TYR A 115 15.17 16.67 11.79
CA TYR A 115 13.94 17.39 11.49
C TYR A 115 13.46 17.15 10.06
N ALA A 116 14.36 17.22 9.07
CA ALA A 116 14.02 16.97 7.68
C ALA A 116 13.51 15.53 7.48
N SER A 117 14.18 14.55 8.06
CA SER A 117 13.76 13.14 7.97
C SER A 117 12.43 12.89 8.67
N VAL A 118 12.21 13.48 9.85
CA VAL A 118 11.01 13.24 10.64
C VAL A 118 9.79 14.01 10.11
N PHE A 119 9.94 15.21 9.57
CA PHE A 119 8.79 16.05 9.21
C PHE A 119 8.67 16.39 7.72
N ASN A 120 9.79 16.49 7.00
CA ASN A 120 9.75 16.95 5.60
C ASN A 120 9.63 15.79 4.61
N GLU A 121 10.29 14.65 4.85
CA GLU A 121 10.25 13.51 3.93
C GLU A 121 8.82 13.00 3.70
N GLY A 122 8.01 12.89 4.75
CA GLY A 122 6.59 12.55 4.66
C GLY A 122 5.77 13.53 3.82
N ALA A 123 6.08 14.83 3.91
CA ALA A 123 5.42 15.86 3.11
C ALA A 123 5.79 15.74 1.62
N ILE A 124 7.05 15.43 1.30
CA ILE A 124 7.47 15.20 -0.09
C ILE A 124 6.72 14.01 -0.68
N LEU A 125 6.57 12.92 0.09
CA LEU A 125 5.80 11.74 -0.32
C LEU A 125 4.32 12.06 -0.60
N TYR A 126 3.72 13.00 0.14
CA TYR A 126 2.33 13.43 -0.07
C TYR A 126 2.12 14.13 -1.41
N HIS A 127 3.14 14.80 -1.97
CA HIS A 127 3.00 15.49 -3.26
C HIS A 127 3.09 14.57 -4.48
N LEU A 128 3.44 13.30 -4.30
CA LEU A 128 3.53 12.33 -5.39
C LEU A 128 2.13 11.87 -5.82
N ASN A 129 1.86 11.88 -7.12
CA ASN A 129 0.58 11.45 -7.71
C ASN A 129 0.62 10.00 -8.22
N TRP A 130 1.73 9.31 -7.95
CA TRP A 130 2.01 7.93 -8.39
C TRP A 130 0.86 6.95 -8.16
N TYR A 131 0.14 7.10 -7.05
CA TYR A 131 -0.90 6.16 -6.65
C TYR A 131 -2.31 6.56 -7.09
N ASP A 132 -2.53 7.66 -7.81
CA ASP A 132 -3.88 8.17 -8.05
C ASP A 132 -4.80 7.17 -8.79
N HIS A 133 -4.31 6.55 -9.87
CA HIS A 133 -5.07 5.55 -10.60
C HIS A 133 -5.37 4.31 -9.74
N THR A 134 -4.34 3.75 -9.11
CA THR A 134 -4.46 2.58 -8.23
C THR A 134 -5.37 2.87 -7.04
N ARG A 135 -5.25 4.05 -6.43
CA ARG A 135 -6.09 4.53 -5.33
C ARG A 135 -7.56 4.60 -5.76
N SER A 136 -7.86 5.15 -6.93
CA SER A 136 -9.22 5.18 -7.47
C SER A 136 -9.77 3.76 -7.64
N LEU A 137 -8.98 2.85 -8.20
CA LEU A 137 -9.39 1.45 -8.33
C LEU A 137 -9.72 0.84 -6.96
N PHE A 138 -8.83 0.97 -5.97
CA PHE A 138 -9.07 0.41 -4.64
C PHE A 138 -10.31 0.99 -3.95
N TRP A 139 -10.54 2.31 -4.02
CA TRP A 139 -11.76 2.92 -3.48
C TRP A 139 -13.01 2.39 -4.16
N THR A 140 -13.00 2.26 -5.48
CA THR A 140 -14.10 1.63 -6.23
C THR A 140 -14.33 0.19 -5.76
N TYR A 141 -13.27 -0.61 -5.59
CA TYR A 141 -13.37 -1.98 -5.09
C TYR A 141 -13.96 -2.03 -3.65
N ILE A 142 -13.60 -1.10 -2.77
CA ILE A 142 -14.14 -1.03 -1.41
C ILE A 142 -15.62 -0.66 -1.43
N LEU A 143 -15.98 0.36 -2.21
CA LEU A 143 -17.37 0.81 -2.34
C LEU A 143 -18.27 -0.29 -2.91
N LEU A 144 -17.80 -1.01 -3.93
CA LEU A 144 -18.58 -2.05 -4.60
C LEU A 144 -18.63 -3.37 -3.83
N HIS A 145 -17.55 -3.76 -3.15
CA HIS A 145 -17.44 -5.11 -2.58
C HIS A 145 -17.36 -5.19 -1.06
N ASN A 146 -17.17 -4.07 -0.38
CA ASN A 146 -17.09 -3.99 1.08
C ASN A 146 -18.14 -3.01 1.63
N LEU A 147 -19.32 -2.99 1.01
CA LEU A 147 -20.40 -2.09 1.39
C LEU A 147 -20.78 -2.23 2.87
N SER A 148 -20.73 -3.44 3.45
CA SER A 148 -21.00 -3.69 4.87
C SER A 148 -20.08 -2.90 5.81
N LEU A 149 -18.81 -2.76 5.44
CA LEU A 149 -17.81 -2.00 6.20
C LEU A 149 -18.12 -0.49 6.18
N LEU A 150 -18.70 0.01 5.09
CA LEU A 150 -19.14 1.40 4.96
C LEU A 150 -20.50 1.65 5.60
N LEU A 151 -21.43 0.68 5.54
CA LEU A 151 -22.76 0.76 6.15
C LEU A 151 -22.71 0.84 7.68
N LEU A 152 -21.59 0.44 8.30
CA LEU A 152 -21.38 0.62 9.73
C LEU A 152 -21.46 2.09 10.18
N TYR A 153 -21.04 3.02 9.33
CA TYR A 153 -21.03 4.45 9.66
C TYR A 153 -22.43 5.03 9.82
N PRO A 154 -23.37 4.83 8.87
CA PRO A 154 -24.77 5.14 9.07
C PRO A 154 -25.32 4.56 10.37
N PHE A 155 -25.02 3.30 10.71
CA PHE A 155 -25.50 2.69 11.96
C PHE A 155 -24.87 3.27 13.22
N ALA A 156 -23.57 3.56 13.21
CA ALA A 156 -22.89 4.22 14.31
C ALA A 156 -23.45 5.64 14.53
N LEU A 157 -23.74 6.38 13.45
CA LEU A 157 -24.40 7.68 13.51
C LEU A 157 -25.80 7.58 14.08
N LEU A 158 -26.61 6.60 13.65
CA LEU A 158 -27.95 6.35 14.20
C LEU A 158 -27.90 6.07 15.72
N ALA A 159 -26.89 5.33 16.19
CA ALA A 159 -26.68 5.02 17.61
C ALA A 159 -26.37 6.24 18.49
N LEU A 160 -26.12 7.42 17.90
CA LEU A 160 -25.97 8.69 18.62
C LEU A 160 -27.29 9.41 18.85
N PHE A 161 -28.25 9.21 17.94
CA PHE A 161 -29.58 9.84 17.98
C PHE A 161 -30.61 8.98 18.72
N MET A 162 -30.46 7.66 18.66
CA MET A 162 -31.34 6.72 19.36
C MET A 162 -30.74 6.33 20.71
N THR A 163 -31.45 6.65 21.79
CA THR A 163 -31.05 6.31 23.16
C THR A 163 -32.14 5.51 23.87
N TYR A 164 -31.79 4.85 24.96
CA TYR A 164 -32.75 4.21 25.87
C TYR A 164 -32.56 4.76 27.30
N PRO A 165 -33.55 4.63 28.21
CA PRO A 165 -33.55 5.30 29.52
C PRO A 165 -32.31 5.08 30.40
N ASP A 166 -31.59 3.97 30.21
CA ASP A 166 -30.43 3.57 31.01
C ASP A 166 -29.09 3.63 30.23
N ASP A 167 -29.03 4.44 29.17
CA ASP A 167 -27.88 4.48 28.28
C ASP A 167 -26.72 5.33 28.83
N THR A 168 -25.91 4.73 29.69
CA THR A 168 -24.72 5.35 30.29
C THR A 168 -23.55 5.50 29.32
N SER A 169 -23.56 4.78 28.19
CA SER A 169 -22.45 4.68 27.26
C SER A 169 -22.51 5.71 26.11
N ARG A 170 -23.56 6.54 26.05
CA ARG A 170 -23.77 7.51 24.95
C ARG A 170 -22.56 8.42 24.70
N ALA A 171 -21.96 8.96 25.76
CA ALA A 171 -20.80 9.86 25.63
C ALA A 171 -19.58 9.14 25.03
N ASN A 172 -19.33 7.88 25.41
CA ASN A 172 -18.25 7.09 24.87
C ASN A 172 -18.51 6.72 23.40
N ARG A 173 -19.76 6.38 23.04
CA ARG A 173 -20.12 6.14 21.63
C ARG A 173 -19.95 7.37 20.77
N PHE A 174 -20.35 8.54 21.25
CA PHE A 174 -20.13 9.80 20.56
C PHE A 174 -18.64 10.03 20.31
N PHE A 175 -17.82 9.92 21.36
CA PHE A 175 -16.37 10.07 21.25
C PHE A 175 -15.78 9.12 20.20
N THR A 176 -16.08 7.81 20.30
CA THR A 176 -15.57 6.80 19.38
C THR A 176 -16.02 7.06 17.94
N THR A 177 -17.26 7.50 17.74
CA THR A 177 -17.80 7.79 16.40
C THR A 177 -17.09 8.96 15.75
N ILE A 178 -16.93 10.08 16.48
CA ILE A 178 -16.17 11.24 15.98
C ILE A 178 -14.71 10.86 15.71
N PHE A 179 -14.07 10.14 16.63
CA PHE A 179 -12.70 9.67 16.46
C PHE A 179 -12.57 8.85 15.16
N SER A 180 -13.48 7.90 14.93
CA SER A 180 -13.46 7.01 13.78
C SER A 180 -13.71 7.75 12.46
N LEU A 181 -14.64 8.71 12.46
CA LEU A 181 -14.90 9.58 11.32
C LEU A 181 -13.69 10.41 10.93
N VAL A 182 -13.00 11.02 11.90
CA VAL A 182 -11.79 11.81 11.62
C VAL A 182 -10.69 10.94 11.01
N ILE A 183 -10.48 9.72 11.53
CA ILE A 183 -9.54 8.77 10.93
C ILE A 183 -9.91 8.46 9.48
N ILE A 184 -11.18 8.14 9.19
CA ILE A 184 -11.61 7.89 7.81
C ILE A 184 -11.40 9.09 6.91
N ILE A 185 -11.76 10.30 7.37
CA ILE A 185 -11.57 11.53 6.59
C ILE A 185 -10.09 11.71 6.25
N CYS A 186 -9.19 11.56 7.23
CA CYS A 186 -7.75 11.60 7.00
C CYS A 186 -7.30 10.58 5.94
N LEU A 187 -7.84 9.37 5.98
CA LEU A 187 -7.46 8.29 5.06
C LEU A 187 -8.05 8.44 3.65
N ILE A 188 -9.24 9.04 3.50
CA ILE A 188 -9.82 9.37 2.19
C ILE A 188 -8.92 10.35 1.44
N PHE A 189 -8.42 11.37 2.15
CA PHE A 189 -7.55 12.39 1.56
C PHE A 189 -6.09 11.94 1.41
N TYR A 190 -5.72 10.80 2.00
CA TYR A 190 -4.35 10.31 1.92
C TYR A 190 -4.07 9.60 0.58
N LYS A 191 -2.86 9.78 0.05
CA LYS A 191 -2.55 9.41 -1.34
C LYS A 191 -2.07 7.97 -1.54
N GLN A 192 -1.53 7.27 -0.53
CA GLN A 192 -1.12 5.87 -0.79
C GLN A 192 -2.33 4.93 -0.86
N ILE A 193 -2.08 3.73 -1.40
CA ILE A 193 -3.08 2.73 -1.72
C ILE A 193 -3.78 2.19 -0.46
N PHE A 194 -5.12 2.09 -0.47
CA PHE A 194 -5.94 1.77 0.70
C PHE A 194 -5.52 0.53 1.54
N PRO A 195 -5.15 -0.63 0.96
CA PRO A 195 -4.62 -1.78 1.71
C PRO A 195 -3.52 -1.43 2.72
N TYR A 196 -2.73 -0.38 2.45
CA TYR A 196 -1.66 0.08 3.34
C TYR A 196 -2.20 0.69 4.65
N TYR A 197 -3.45 1.14 4.68
CA TYR A 197 -4.11 1.76 5.85
C TYR A 197 -5.32 1.02 6.35
N THR A 198 -5.79 -0.04 5.69
CA THR A 198 -6.80 -0.93 6.30
C THR A 198 -6.36 -1.36 7.70
N GLN A 199 -5.05 -1.54 7.90
CA GLN A 199 -4.41 -1.80 9.19
C GLN A 199 -4.60 -0.69 10.23
N ALA A 200 -4.66 0.59 9.83
CA ALA A 200 -4.97 1.71 10.71
C ALA A 200 -6.47 1.72 11.09
N ILE A 201 -7.31 1.28 10.16
CA ILE A 201 -8.75 1.31 10.34
C ILE A 201 -9.24 0.15 11.23
N ILE A 202 -8.63 -1.04 11.12
CA ILE A 202 -9.05 -2.26 11.84
C ILE A 202 -9.23 -2.01 13.35
N PRO A 203 -8.26 -1.45 14.09
CA PRO A 203 -8.41 -1.28 15.53
C PRO A 203 -9.47 -0.24 15.90
N VAL A 204 -9.60 0.82 15.10
CA VAL A 204 -10.62 1.85 15.26
C VAL A 204 -12.01 1.25 15.07
N PHE A 205 -12.17 0.42 14.04
CA PHE A 205 -13.42 -0.29 13.78
C PHE A 205 -13.75 -1.28 14.87
N LEU A 206 -12.78 -2.03 15.41
CA LEU A 206 -13.02 -2.94 16.52
C LEU A 206 -13.72 -2.22 17.70
N ILE A 207 -13.22 -1.04 18.07
CA ILE A 207 -13.78 -0.24 19.17
C ILE A 207 -15.13 0.36 18.77
N LEU A 208 -15.29 0.82 17.53
CA LEU A 208 -16.57 1.31 17.01
C LEU A 208 -17.65 0.21 16.99
N TYR A 209 -17.29 -1.02 16.56
CA TYR A 209 -18.16 -2.19 16.58
C TYR A 209 -18.56 -2.56 18.00
N ALA A 210 -17.61 -2.61 18.94
CA ALA A 210 -17.90 -2.91 20.34
C ALA A 210 -18.87 -1.89 20.95
N ALA A 211 -18.65 -0.60 20.66
CA ALA A 211 -19.50 0.50 21.10
C ALA A 211 -20.92 0.40 20.50
N TYR A 212 -21.01 0.12 19.20
CA TYR A 212 -22.28 -0.07 18.48
C TYR A 212 -23.07 -1.28 19.00
N PHE A 213 -22.45 -2.46 19.10
CA PHE A 213 -23.14 -3.67 19.53
C PHE A 213 -23.59 -3.59 20.98
N THR A 214 -22.82 -2.93 21.85
CA THR A 214 -23.23 -2.67 23.23
C THR A 214 -24.54 -1.87 23.28
N TRP A 215 -24.65 -0.82 22.45
CA TRP A 215 -25.89 -0.05 22.31
C TRP A 215 -27.03 -0.88 21.73
N LEU A 216 -26.75 -1.61 20.64
CA LEU A 216 -27.76 -2.41 19.96
C LEU A 216 -28.36 -3.45 20.91
N PHE A 217 -27.52 -4.16 21.68
CA PHE A 217 -27.99 -5.14 22.66
C PHE A 217 -28.77 -4.47 23.80
N GLY A 218 -28.39 -3.26 24.22
CA GLY A 218 -29.16 -2.47 25.18
C GLY A 218 -30.57 -2.15 24.67
N LEU A 219 -30.69 -1.76 23.41
CA LEU A 219 -31.96 -1.47 22.76
C LEU A 219 -32.80 -2.74 22.56
N LEU A 220 -32.18 -3.84 22.12
CA LEU A 220 -32.85 -5.14 21.92
C LEU A 220 -33.42 -5.74 23.21
N LYS A 221 -32.77 -5.54 24.36
CA LYS A 221 -33.30 -5.96 25.67
C LYS A 221 -34.66 -5.33 26.01
N LYS A 222 -34.99 -4.19 25.41
CA LYS A 222 -36.25 -3.47 25.60
C LYS A 222 -37.22 -3.64 24.43
N ALA A 223 -36.76 -4.22 23.31
CA ALA A 223 -37.57 -4.43 22.12
C ALA A 223 -38.48 -5.65 22.25
N SER A 224 -39.49 -5.75 21.38
CA SER A 224 -40.34 -6.94 21.30
C SER A 224 -39.50 -8.17 20.87
N PRO A 225 -39.85 -9.39 21.32
CA PRO A 225 -39.15 -10.60 20.90
C PRO A 225 -39.04 -10.74 19.39
N LEU A 226 -40.11 -10.41 18.64
CA LEU A 226 -40.12 -10.47 17.18
C LEU A 226 -39.09 -9.54 16.55
N THR A 227 -39.02 -8.27 16.99
CA THR A 227 -38.03 -7.29 16.53
C THR A 227 -36.61 -7.79 16.80
N THR A 228 -36.39 -8.35 17.98
CA THR A 228 -35.11 -8.92 18.38
C THR A 228 -34.70 -10.10 17.51
N TYR A 229 -35.61 -11.03 17.19
CA TYR A 229 -35.34 -12.14 16.27
C TYR A 229 -35.02 -11.66 14.85
N ILE A 230 -35.75 -10.67 14.33
CA ILE A 230 -35.49 -10.10 12.99
C ILE A 230 -34.09 -9.47 12.93
N ILE A 231 -33.70 -8.70 13.95
CA ILE A 231 -32.39 -8.05 14.00
C ILE A 231 -31.27 -9.09 14.13
N TYR A 232 -31.40 -10.07 15.04
CA TYR A 232 -30.40 -11.14 15.15
C TYR A 232 -30.30 -11.98 13.88
N GLY A 233 -31.42 -12.31 13.24
CA GLY A 233 -31.44 -13.02 11.96
C GLY A 233 -30.74 -12.24 10.86
N THR A 234 -30.94 -10.91 10.81
CA THR A 234 -30.29 -10.03 9.84
C THR A 234 -28.77 -9.94 10.08
N ILE A 235 -28.33 -9.82 11.34
CA ILE A 235 -26.90 -9.83 11.70
C ILE A 235 -26.27 -11.16 11.32
N LEU A 236 -26.90 -12.28 11.69
CA LEU A 236 -26.41 -13.61 11.38
C LEU A 236 -26.30 -13.83 9.86
N LEU A 237 -27.33 -13.45 9.11
CA LEU A 237 -27.32 -13.53 7.64
C LEU A 237 -26.20 -12.66 7.04
N SER A 238 -25.96 -11.46 7.59
CA SER A 238 -24.88 -10.57 7.16
C SER A 238 -23.49 -11.16 7.43
N ILE A 239 -23.30 -11.82 8.58
CA ILE A 239 -22.06 -12.53 8.90
C ILE A 239 -21.88 -13.73 7.96
N LEU A 240 -22.91 -14.57 7.80
CA LEU A 240 -22.84 -15.76 6.95
C LEU A 240 -22.57 -15.40 5.48
N THR A 241 -23.22 -14.37 4.96
CA THR A 241 -22.97 -13.87 3.60
C THR A 241 -21.55 -13.31 3.45
N THR A 242 -21.07 -12.53 4.42
CA THR A 242 -19.69 -12.02 4.42
C THR A 242 -18.67 -13.16 4.47
N VAL A 243 -18.88 -14.15 5.33
CA VAL A 243 -18.01 -15.35 5.43
C VAL A 243 -18.06 -16.16 4.14
N ALA A 244 -19.24 -16.37 3.54
CA ALA A 244 -19.36 -17.09 2.28
C ALA A 244 -18.64 -16.36 1.13
N ILE A 245 -18.78 -15.04 1.04
CA ILE A 245 -18.04 -14.20 0.06
C ILE A 245 -16.54 -14.29 0.34
N PHE A 246 -16.13 -14.22 1.60
CA PHE A 246 -14.73 -14.31 2.00
C PHE A 246 -14.14 -15.68 1.63
N ILE A 247 -14.81 -16.80 1.93
CA ILE A 247 -14.38 -18.15 1.55
C ILE A 247 -14.30 -18.30 0.03
N LYS A 248 -15.28 -17.76 -0.71
CA LYS A 248 -15.22 -17.78 -2.19
C LYS A 248 -14.02 -16.98 -2.72
N LYS A 249 -13.71 -15.84 -2.09
CA LYS A 249 -12.60 -14.97 -2.50
C LYS A 249 -11.24 -15.47 -2.03
N ILE A 250 -11.13 -16.09 -0.86
CA ILE A 250 -9.84 -16.57 -0.32
C ILE A 250 -9.21 -17.62 -1.24
N ASN A 251 -10.05 -18.43 -1.89
CA ASN A 251 -9.62 -19.39 -2.91
C ASN A 251 -9.00 -18.71 -4.13
N GLY A 252 -9.36 -17.45 -4.42
CA GLY A 252 -8.74 -16.63 -5.48
C GLY A 252 -7.60 -15.73 -5.00
N LEU A 253 -7.35 -15.63 -3.68
CA LEU A 253 -6.27 -14.83 -3.07
C LEU A 253 -4.98 -15.65 -2.86
N ASP A 254 -4.96 -16.91 -3.30
CA ASP A 254 -3.80 -17.78 -3.18
C ASP A 254 -2.55 -17.22 -3.89
N GLY A 255 -2.75 -16.24 -4.77
CA GLY A 255 -1.71 -15.62 -5.58
C GLY A 255 -1.10 -16.62 -6.55
N ALA A 256 -1.89 -17.58 -7.07
CA ALA A 256 -1.41 -18.61 -7.97
C ALA A 256 -0.69 -18.03 -9.17
N TYR A 257 -1.21 -16.94 -9.75
CA TYR A 257 -0.59 -16.24 -10.87
C TYR A 257 0.81 -15.71 -10.50
N GLN A 258 0.91 -14.95 -9.40
CA GLN A 258 2.17 -14.39 -8.91
C GLN A 258 3.18 -15.49 -8.58
N LYS A 259 2.73 -16.53 -7.84
CA LYS A 259 3.55 -17.70 -7.49
C LYS A 259 4.07 -18.41 -8.73
N ALA A 260 3.21 -18.61 -9.73
CA ALA A 260 3.59 -19.27 -10.95
C ALA A 260 4.56 -18.43 -11.80
N ASN A 261 4.44 -17.10 -11.79
CA ASN A 261 5.44 -16.20 -12.37
C ASN A 261 6.80 -16.32 -11.66
N VAL A 262 6.85 -16.25 -10.33
CA VAL A 262 8.11 -16.37 -9.57
C VAL A 262 8.76 -17.75 -9.76
N ILE A 263 7.97 -18.83 -9.67
CA ILE A 263 8.47 -20.20 -9.88
C ILE A 263 8.99 -20.37 -11.31
N THR A 264 8.26 -19.88 -12.30
CA THR A 264 8.67 -19.96 -13.72
C THR A 264 9.92 -19.15 -13.97
N LEU A 265 9.99 -17.90 -13.50
CA LEU A 265 11.19 -17.06 -13.62
C LEU A 265 12.40 -17.73 -12.96
N ASN A 266 12.25 -18.27 -11.75
CA ASN A 266 13.34 -18.96 -11.05
C ASN A 266 13.83 -20.21 -11.78
N ARG A 267 12.96 -20.89 -12.55
CA ARG A 267 13.36 -22.01 -13.41
C ARG A 267 14.03 -21.55 -14.70
N LEU A 268 13.69 -20.36 -15.20
CA LEU A 268 14.22 -19.78 -16.43
C LEU A 268 15.60 -19.15 -16.27
N LEU A 269 15.95 -18.72 -15.05
CA LEU A 269 17.23 -18.13 -14.72
C LEU A 269 18.30 -19.21 -14.51
N GLU A 270 19.32 -19.23 -15.36
CA GLU A 270 20.53 -20.02 -15.13
C GLU A 270 21.48 -19.27 -14.17
N LYS A 271 22.55 -19.95 -13.71
CA LYS A 271 23.56 -19.31 -12.86
C LYS A 271 24.25 -18.18 -13.63
N GLY A 272 24.14 -16.95 -13.13
CA GLY A 272 24.69 -15.75 -13.78
C GLY A 272 23.73 -15.06 -14.76
N ASP A 273 22.49 -15.58 -14.90
CA ASP A 273 21.43 -14.85 -15.59
C ASP A 273 20.80 -13.80 -14.68
N ASP A 274 20.46 -12.67 -15.31
CA ASP A 274 19.84 -11.54 -14.65
C ASP A 274 18.41 -11.31 -15.15
N TYR A 275 17.62 -10.67 -14.29
CA TYR A 275 16.28 -10.16 -14.62
C TYR A 275 16.08 -8.74 -14.09
N VAL A 276 15.00 -8.11 -14.54
CA VAL A 276 14.47 -6.86 -13.97
C VAL A 276 12.99 -6.99 -13.67
N ALA A 277 12.53 -6.50 -12.52
CA ALA A 277 11.14 -6.54 -12.10
C ALA A 277 10.73 -5.30 -11.29
N GLY A 278 11.61 -4.36 -10.94
CA GLY A 278 11.23 -3.24 -10.08
C GLY A 278 11.02 -3.61 -8.60
N ILE A 279 11.19 -4.89 -8.27
CA ILE A 279 11.19 -5.46 -6.92
C ILE A 279 11.94 -6.79 -6.96
N THR A 280 12.70 -7.09 -5.91
CA THR A 280 13.37 -8.39 -5.78
C THR A 280 12.33 -9.49 -5.65
N LEU A 281 12.24 -10.34 -6.67
CA LEU A 281 11.34 -11.50 -6.71
C LEU A 281 12.04 -12.79 -6.25
N ILE A 282 13.35 -12.88 -6.51
CA ILE A 282 14.17 -14.05 -6.25
C ILE A 282 15.41 -13.59 -5.47
N TYR A 283 15.51 -14.02 -4.21
CA TYR A 283 16.52 -13.54 -3.26
C TYR A 283 17.97 -13.77 -3.72
N HIS A 284 18.24 -14.90 -4.36
CA HIS A 284 19.59 -15.25 -4.81
C HIS A 284 19.96 -14.73 -6.21
N HIS A 285 19.06 -13.99 -6.86
CA HIS A 285 19.29 -13.37 -8.16
C HIS A 285 19.05 -11.86 -8.02
N PRO A 286 20.10 -11.06 -7.74
CA PRO A 286 19.98 -9.62 -7.70
C PRO A 286 19.64 -9.07 -9.09
N GLN A 287 18.99 -7.91 -9.13
CA GLN A 287 18.70 -7.23 -10.40
C GLN A 287 19.90 -6.31 -10.72
N PRO A 288 20.55 -6.41 -11.90
CA PRO A 288 21.83 -5.73 -12.12
C PRO A 288 21.70 -4.23 -12.42
N ILE A 289 20.49 -3.76 -12.74
CA ILE A 289 20.27 -2.37 -13.18
C ILE A 289 19.93 -1.48 -11.99
N ILE A 290 20.93 -0.72 -11.52
CA ILE A 290 20.75 0.32 -10.51
C ILE A 290 19.62 1.27 -10.94
N GLY A 291 18.70 1.54 -10.03
CA GLY A 291 17.50 2.34 -10.26
C GLY A 291 16.30 1.62 -10.88
N LEU A 292 16.45 0.35 -11.30
CA LEU A 292 15.31 -0.53 -11.62
C LEU A 292 15.14 -1.67 -10.61
N GLN A 293 16.01 -1.80 -9.62
CA GLN A 293 15.94 -2.91 -8.66
C GLN A 293 14.74 -2.78 -7.70
N HIS A 294 14.54 -1.57 -7.14
CA HIS A 294 13.53 -1.26 -6.13
C HIS A 294 12.73 -0.02 -6.51
N LEU A 295 11.86 -0.14 -7.52
CA LEU A 295 11.04 0.97 -8.00
C LEU A 295 9.95 1.33 -6.98
N VAL A 296 10.12 2.48 -6.32
CA VAL A 296 9.10 3.13 -5.50
C VAL A 296 8.62 4.42 -6.16
N GLY A 297 7.47 4.95 -5.73
CA GLY A 297 6.90 6.19 -6.28
C GLY A 297 7.92 7.33 -6.44
N PRO A 298 8.65 7.73 -5.37
CA PRO A 298 9.70 8.76 -5.48
C PRO A 298 10.77 8.50 -6.55
N ALA A 299 11.24 7.25 -6.64
CA ALA A 299 12.27 6.88 -7.59
C ALA A 299 11.78 7.06 -9.01
N VAL A 300 10.54 6.66 -9.29
CA VAL A 300 9.99 6.80 -10.63
C VAL A 300 9.62 8.25 -10.96
N ASP A 301 9.04 9.00 -10.03
CA ASP A 301 8.78 10.42 -10.21
C ASP A 301 10.07 11.20 -10.50
N TYR A 302 11.20 10.81 -9.90
CA TYR A 302 12.51 11.38 -10.23
C TYR A 302 12.97 11.03 -11.64
N LEU A 303 12.70 9.81 -12.13
CA LEU A 303 13.03 9.44 -13.51
C LEU A 303 12.22 10.27 -14.52
N TYR A 304 11.00 10.69 -14.19
CA TYR A 304 10.26 11.67 -14.99
C TYR A 304 10.80 13.10 -14.84
N PHE A 305 10.98 13.55 -13.60
CA PHE A 305 11.29 14.92 -13.24
C PHE A 305 12.38 14.96 -12.16
N PRO A 306 13.67 14.92 -12.53
CA PRO A 306 14.76 14.85 -11.57
C PRO A 306 14.81 16.15 -10.74
N LYS A 307 14.39 16.05 -9.47
CA LYS A 307 14.41 17.16 -8.51
C LYS A 307 15.36 16.84 -7.37
N VAL A 308 16.21 17.79 -7.00
CA VAL A 308 17.18 17.63 -5.90
C VAL A 308 16.48 17.28 -4.58
N SER A 309 15.26 17.79 -4.36
CA SER A 309 14.44 17.48 -3.17
C SER A 309 14.02 16.02 -3.07
N LEU A 310 14.00 15.25 -4.17
CA LEU A 310 13.64 13.83 -4.15
C LEU A 310 14.84 12.93 -3.82
N LYS A 311 16.08 13.45 -3.91
CA LYS A 311 17.30 12.67 -3.68
C LYS A 311 17.35 11.99 -2.31
N PRO A 312 17.03 12.63 -1.17
CA PRO A 312 17.12 11.98 0.13
C PRO A 312 16.14 10.80 0.28
N ILE A 313 14.91 10.96 -0.23
CA ILE A 313 13.84 9.95 -0.07
C ILE A 313 13.94 8.79 -1.07
N MET A 314 14.78 8.90 -2.09
CA MET A 314 14.95 7.86 -3.10
C MET A 314 16.18 6.98 -2.89
N LEU A 315 17.06 7.31 -1.93
CA LEU A 315 18.31 6.58 -1.70
C LEU A 315 18.06 5.09 -1.47
N ALA A 316 17.04 4.73 -0.69
CA ALA A 316 16.67 3.33 -0.47
C ALA A 316 16.18 2.58 -1.72
N SER A 317 15.88 3.29 -2.81
CA SER A 317 15.23 2.75 -4.02
C SER A 317 16.11 2.82 -5.27
N LEU A 318 17.08 3.73 -5.30
CA LEU A 318 18.14 3.76 -6.29
C LEU A 318 19.43 3.05 -5.82
N GLU A 319 19.37 2.26 -4.75
CA GLU A 319 20.56 1.65 -4.12
C GLU A 319 21.65 2.70 -3.84
N GLU A 320 21.24 3.80 -3.21
CA GLU A 320 22.08 4.92 -2.79
C GLU A 320 22.83 5.68 -3.90
N ASP A 321 22.51 5.45 -5.19
CA ASP A 321 23.03 6.26 -6.29
C ASP A 321 22.02 7.35 -6.73
N PRO A 322 22.09 8.58 -6.18
CA PRO A 322 21.20 9.67 -6.56
C PRO A 322 21.51 10.24 -7.95
N THR A 323 22.52 9.72 -8.66
CA THR A 323 22.93 10.17 -10.00
C THR A 323 22.29 9.36 -11.13
N VAL A 324 21.54 8.30 -10.81
CA VAL A 324 20.84 7.51 -11.81
C VAL A 324 19.87 8.38 -12.63
N THR A 325 19.99 8.30 -13.94
CA THR A 325 19.13 9.00 -14.90
C THR A 325 18.48 8.01 -15.85
N LYS A 326 17.44 8.44 -16.58
CA LYS A 326 16.87 7.64 -17.68
C LYS A 326 17.94 7.16 -18.65
N THR A 327 18.87 8.05 -19.03
CA THR A 327 19.96 7.73 -19.96
C THR A 327 20.92 6.69 -19.39
N SER A 328 21.30 6.78 -18.11
CA SER A 328 22.18 5.78 -17.50
C SER A 328 21.48 4.43 -17.36
N ILE A 329 20.17 4.41 -17.08
CA ILE A 329 19.38 3.17 -17.07
C ILE A 329 19.34 2.52 -18.45
N LEU A 330 19.05 3.29 -19.51
CA LEU A 330 19.03 2.77 -20.88
C LEU A 330 20.40 2.22 -21.28
N ALA A 331 21.49 2.96 -20.99
CA ALA A 331 22.84 2.51 -21.26
C ALA A 331 23.22 1.25 -20.45
N ALA A 332 22.75 1.13 -19.21
CA ALA A 332 22.96 -0.04 -18.38
C ALA A 332 22.18 -1.25 -18.94
N LEU A 333 20.92 -1.06 -19.30
CA LEU A 333 20.11 -2.09 -19.94
C LEU A 333 20.76 -2.58 -21.24
N ASP A 334 21.35 -1.69 -22.04
CA ASP A 334 22.05 -2.03 -23.29
C ASP A 334 23.26 -2.94 -23.08
N ARG A 335 23.97 -2.74 -21.98
CA ARG A 335 25.20 -3.48 -21.64
C ARG A 335 24.94 -4.71 -20.78
N SER A 336 23.75 -4.82 -20.21
CA SER A 336 23.42 -5.82 -19.20
C SER A 336 23.22 -7.23 -19.76
N THR A 337 23.31 -8.18 -18.84
CA THR A 337 22.99 -9.61 -19.01
C THR A 337 21.51 -9.93 -18.74
N VAL A 338 20.64 -8.92 -18.71
CA VAL A 338 19.21 -9.09 -18.45
C VAL A 338 18.53 -9.82 -19.60
N LYS A 339 18.22 -11.11 -19.38
CA LYS A 339 17.49 -11.95 -20.36
C LYS A 339 15.98 -11.81 -20.22
N TYR A 340 15.52 -11.48 -19.01
CA TYR A 340 14.10 -11.44 -18.69
C TYR A 340 13.73 -10.15 -17.97
N PHE A 341 12.51 -9.68 -18.18
CA PHE A 341 11.90 -8.78 -17.22
C PHE A 341 10.51 -9.27 -16.83
N VAL A 342 10.06 -8.91 -15.63
CA VAL A 342 8.71 -9.23 -15.16
C VAL A 342 7.88 -7.96 -15.14
N ASN A 343 6.90 -7.90 -16.03
CA ASN A 343 5.96 -6.80 -16.07
C ASN A 343 5.11 -6.77 -14.79
N ASN A 344 4.84 -5.57 -14.27
CA ASN A 344 4.00 -5.31 -13.12
C ASN A 344 3.71 -3.81 -13.05
N TYR A 345 2.88 -3.39 -12.10
CA TYR A 345 2.50 -1.98 -11.95
C TYR A 345 3.67 -1.01 -11.79
N ARG A 346 4.84 -1.44 -11.29
CA ARG A 346 6.03 -0.58 -11.15
C ARG A 346 6.74 -0.39 -12.49
N ILE A 347 6.82 -1.46 -13.29
CA ILE A 347 7.38 -1.42 -14.66
C ILE A 347 6.47 -0.60 -15.58
N GLU A 348 5.15 -0.79 -15.48
CA GLU A 348 4.16 -0.05 -16.27
C GLU A 348 4.19 1.46 -16.01
N ALA A 349 4.62 1.85 -14.82
CA ALA A 349 4.67 3.25 -14.43
C ALA A 349 6.04 3.91 -14.70
N LEU A 350 7.01 3.17 -15.28
CA LEU A 350 8.27 3.74 -15.77
C LEU A 350 8.06 4.81 -16.87
N PRO A 351 9.02 5.72 -17.06
CA PRO A 351 9.01 6.69 -18.16
C PRO A 351 8.81 6.04 -19.54
N PRO A 352 8.09 6.71 -20.48
CA PRO A 352 7.81 6.18 -21.80
C PRO A 352 9.03 5.72 -22.58
N GLU A 353 10.19 6.36 -22.40
CA GLU A 353 11.42 6.02 -23.11
C GLU A 353 11.99 4.67 -22.66
N ILE A 354 11.94 4.39 -21.35
CA ILE A 354 12.36 3.09 -20.81
C ILE A 354 11.36 2.01 -21.23
N LYS A 355 10.06 2.31 -21.21
CA LYS A 355 9.03 1.36 -21.68
C LYS A 355 9.15 1.07 -23.18
N ALA A 356 9.40 2.08 -24.00
CA ALA A 356 9.63 1.91 -25.43
C ALA A 356 10.84 1.00 -25.69
N TYR A 357 11.92 1.20 -24.94
CA TYR A 357 13.09 0.34 -24.99
C TYR A 357 12.76 -1.11 -24.59
N LEU A 358 12.05 -1.33 -23.47
CA LEU A 358 11.65 -2.67 -23.03
C LEU A 358 10.78 -3.36 -24.09
N ASN A 359 9.82 -2.64 -24.68
CA ASN A 359 8.96 -3.17 -25.74
C ASN A 359 9.72 -3.49 -27.03
N ASP A 360 10.77 -2.74 -27.35
CA ASP A 360 11.59 -2.96 -28.53
C ASP A 360 12.55 -4.15 -28.37
N GLN A 361 13.12 -4.30 -27.16
CA GLN A 361 14.17 -5.28 -26.87
C GLN A 361 13.65 -6.61 -26.30
N PHE A 362 12.40 -6.68 -25.86
CA PHE A 362 11.81 -7.86 -25.24
C PHE A 362 10.40 -8.13 -25.76
N ALA A 363 9.98 -9.39 -25.68
CA ALA A 363 8.65 -9.84 -26.04
C ALA A 363 8.06 -10.72 -24.94
N HIS A 364 6.74 -10.68 -24.84
CA HIS A 364 5.99 -11.50 -23.90
C HIS A 364 6.30 -12.99 -24.09
N LEU A 365 6.66 -13.68 -23.01
CA LEU A 365 6.94 -15.11 -23.02
C LEU A 365 5.76 -15.90 -22.46
N TRP A 366 5.38 -15.63 -21.20
CA TRP A 366 4.30 -16.29 -20.48
C TRP A 366 4.02 -15.54 -19.18
N GLY A 367 2.76 -15.48 -18.76
CA GLY A 367 2.37 -14.69 -17.59
C GLY A 367 2.81 -13.24 -17.79
N SER A 368 3.41 -12.64 -16.78
CA SER A 368 4.01 -11.30 -16.88
C SER A 368 5.50 -11.37 -17.16
N ILE A 369 6.04 -12.52 -17.59
CA ILE A 369 7.46 -12.67 -17.94
C ILE A 369 7.66 -12.33 -19.41
N TYR A 370 8.61 -11.43 -19.65
CA TYR A 370 9.09 -11.05 -20.96
C TYR A 370 10.52 -11.54 -21.14
N VAL A 371 10.88 -11.90 -22.37
CA VAL A 371 12.18 -12.46 -22.74
C VAL A 371 12.83 -11.60 -23.80
N TYR A 372 14.17 -11.56 -23.80
CA TYR A 372 14.96 -10.86 -24.81
C TYR A 372 14.52 -11.25 -26.22
N ALA A 373 14.10 -10.25 -26.98
CA ALA A 373 13.53 -10.39 -28.30
C ALA A 373 13.70 -9.08 -29.09
N PRO A 374 14.93 -8.73 -29.54
CA PRO A 374 15.19 -7.48 -30.23
C PRO A 374 14.41 -7.41 -31.54
N ARG A 375 13.87 -6.23 -31.82
CA ARG A 375 13.25 -5.90 -33.11
C ARG A 375 14.34 -5.56 -34.12
N ILE A 376 14.25 -6.18 -35.29
CA ILE A 376 15.09 -5.89 -36.44
C ILE A 376 14.26 -5.03 -37.41
N PRO A 377 14.65 -3.77 -37.66
CA PRO A 377 13.92 -2.91 -38.58
C PRO A 377 14.05 -3.40 -40.02
N GLN A 378 13.20 -2.86 -40.89
CA GLN A 378 13.31 -3.07 -42.34
C GLN A 378 14.60 -2.44 -42.88
N GLY A 379 15.22 -3.10 -43.86
CA GLY A 379 16.44 -2.64 -44.51
C GLY A 379 17.71 -3.30 -43.96
N ALA A 380 18.85 -2.66 -44.19
CA ALA A 380 20.14 -3.10 -43.68
C ALA A 380 20.41 -2.46 -42.32
N HIS A 381 20.52 -3.26 -41.26
CA HIS A 381 20.76 -2.77 -39.90
C HIS A 381 21.77 -3.65 -39.16
N ILE A 382 22.70 -3.01 -38.45
CA ILE A 382 23.62 -3.71 -37.54
C ILE A 382 22.92 -3.87 -36.19
N THR A 383 22.69 -5.11 -35.77
CA THR A 383 22.08 -5.40 -34.47
C THR A 383 23.04 -6.22 -33.62
N ASN A 384 23.20 -5.79 -32.37
CA ASN A 384 24.03 -6.47 -31.39
C ASN A 384 23.21 -7.55 -30.68
N ILE A 385 23.48 -8.80 -30.99
CA ILE A 385 22.88 -9.96 -30.32
C ILE A 385 23.59 -10.16 -28.98
N ARG A 386 22.84 -10.01 -27.88
CA ARG A 386 23.40 -10.03 -26.52
C ARG A 386 23.62 -11.43 -25.97
N PHE A 387 22.79 -12.38 -26.36
CA PHE A 387 22.82 -13.74 -25.82
C PHE A 387 23.07 -14.76 -26.92
N SER A 388 24.01 -15.68 -26.68
CA SER A 388 24.13 -16.85 -27.55
C SER A 388 22.92 -17.77 -27.35
N GLY A 389 22.42 -18.39 -28.42
CA GLY A 389 21.35 -19.36 -28.32
C GLY A 389 20.49 -19.46 -29.58
N ARG A 390 19.34 -20.10 -29.41
CA ARG A 390 18.34 -20.27 -30.48
C ARG A 390 17.37 -19.10 -30.45
N TYR A 391 17.08 -18.55 -31.61
CA TYR A 391 16.16 -17.44 -31.82
C TYR A 391 15.07 -17.86 -32.78
N ARG A 392 13.81 -17.61 -32.42
CA ARG A 392 12.66 -17.73 -33.30
C ARG A 392 12.43 -16.41 -34.01
N ILE A 393 12.30 -16.44 -35.33
CA ILE A 393 11.88 -15.29 -36.11
C ILE A 393 10.38 -15.09 -35.92
N GLU A 394 9.96 -13.92 -35.48
CA GLU A 394 8.55 -13.50 -35.42
C GLU A 394 8.34 -12.40 -36.46
N SER A 395 7.67 -12.73 -37.56
CA SER A 395 7.49 -11.86 -38.73
C SER A 395 6.09 -12.05 -39.34
N ASN A 396 5.71 -11.14 -40.24
CA ASN A 396 4.50 -11.28 -41.06
C ASN A 396 4.76 -12.00 -42.41
N ASP A 397 5.93 -12.61 -42.58
CA ASP A 397 6.34 -13.25 -43.83
C ASP A 397 6.50 -14.77 -43.68
N GLN A 398 6.96 -15.44 -44.74
CA GLN A 398 7.15 -16.89 -44.77
C GLN A 398 8.22 -17.39 -43.79
N ASN A 399 9.07 -16.52 -43.25
CA ASN A 399 10.10 -16.91 -42.30
C ASN A 399 9.59 -16.96 -40.85
N ASN A 400 8.32 -16.62 -40.61
CA ASN A 400 7.74 -16.64 -39.28
C ASN A 400 7.81 -18.05 -38.67
N GLY A 401 8.36 -18.16 -37.47
CA GLY A 401 8.56 -19.41 -36.76
C GLY A 401 9.90 -20.10 -37.04
N ASN A 402 10.66 -19.68 -38.06
CA ASN A 402 11.98 -20.26 -38.33
C ASN A 402 12.93 -20.03 -37.14
N ILE A 403 13.76 -21.04 -36.86
CA ILE A 403 14.72 -21.01 -35.76
C ILE A 403 16.12 -20.82 -36.34
N MET A 404 16.86 -19.86 -35.81
CA MET A 404 18.29 -19.67 -36.10
C MET A 404 19.10 -19.74 -34.81
N THR A 405 20.34 -20.22 -34.91
CA THR A 405 21.28 -20.20 -33.79
C THR A 405 22.27 -19.07 -34.02
N LEU A 406 22.34 -18.15 -33.07
CA LEU A 406 23.26 -17.00 -33.12
C LEU A 406 24.18 -17.05 -31.91
N THR A 407 25.44 -16.69 -32.09
CA THR A 407 26.36 -16.39 -31.00
C THR A 407 26.26 -14.92 -30.62
N ARG A 408 26.58 -14.55 -29.38
CA ARG A 408 26.68 -13.14 -28.97
C ARG A 408 27.64 -12.38 -29.90
N GLY A 409 27.21 -11.26 -30.46
CA GLY A 409 28.00 -10.46 -31.40
C GLY A 409 27.19 -9.47 -32.21
N SER A 410 27.86 -8.71 -33.07
CA SER A 410 27.24 -7.76 -34.01
C SER A 410 26.94 -8.44 -35.34
N TYR A 411 25.70 -8.34 -35.80
CA TYR A 411 25.25 -8.94 -37.06
C TYR A 411 24.64 -7.88 -37.96
N THR A 412 24.96 -7.95 -39.25
CA THR A 412 24.27 -7.15 -40.26
C THR A 412 23.08 -7.96 -40.77
N PHE A 413 21.87 -7.51 -40.46
CA PHE A 413 20.64 -8.09 -40.98
C PHE A 413 20.16 -7.27 -42.16
N VAL A 414 19.82 -7.93 -43.26
CA VAL A 414 19.21 -7.29 -44.43
C VAL A 414 17.83 -7.90 -44.63
N THR A 415 16.80 -7.09 -44.40
CA THR A 415 15.43 -7.58 -44.23
C THR A 415 14.47 -6.79 -45.11
N LYS A 416 13.49 -7.48 -45.73
CA LYS A 416 12.44 -6.82 -46.52
C LYS A 416 11.35 -6.22 -45.65
N ASN A 417 11.07 -6.87 -44.52
CA ASN A 417 10.08 -6.46 -43.53
C ASN A 417 10.74 -6.48 -42.16
N ALA A 418 10.29 -5.60 -41.26
CA ALA A 418 10.69 -5.67 -39.87
C ALA A 418 10.22 -7.01 -39.25
N TYR A 419 11.07 -7.62 -38.45
CA TYR A 419 10.76 -8.83 -37.69
C TYR A 419 11.37 -8.75 -36.28
N ARG A 420 11.07 -9.73 -35.44
CA ARG A 420 11.64 -9.85 -34.11
C ARG A 420 12.41 -11.16 -33.97
N LEU A 421 13.57 -11.11 -33.32
CA LEU A 421 14.34 -12.31 -32.98
C LEU A 421 14.06 -12.70 -31.54
N LYS A 422 13.07 -13.54 -31.28
CA LYS A 422 12.73 -13.96 -29.92
C LYS A 422 13.66 -15.07 -29.44
N TRP A 423 14.44 -14.81 -28.40
CA TRP A 423 15.31 -15.82 -27.80
C TRP A 423 14.46 -16.95 -27.18
N ILE A 424 14.88 -18.19 -27.42
CA ILE A 424 14.18 -19.40 -26.97
C ILE A 424 14.92 -19.99 -25.77
N PRO A 425 14.32 -19.99 -24.57
CA PRO A 425 14.92 -20.64 -23.41
C PRO A 425 15.17 -22.14 -23.65
N ASN A 426 16.27 -22.66 -23.11
CA ASN A 426 16.61 -24.08 -23.20
C ASN A 426 15.55 -24.96 -22.51
N ILE A 427 14.97 -24.44 -21.42
CA ILE A 427 13.93 -25.10 -20.65
C ILE A 427 12.58 -24.73 -21.29
N LEU A 428 12.20 -25.43 -22.34
CA LEU A 428 10.86 -25.35 -22.93
C LEU A 428 9.86 -26.14 -22.06
N THR A 429 9.50 -25.53 -20.94
CA THR A 429 8.16 -25.38 -20.37
C THR A 429 7.04 -26.34 -20.80
N SER A 430 7.27 -27.65 -20.75
CA SER A 430 6.20 -28.66 -20.88
C SER A 430 5.20 -28.67 -19.72
N SER A 431 5.34 -27.75 -18.74
CA SER A 431 4.51 -27.65 -17.53
C SER A 431 3.89 -26.27 -17.29
N LEU A 432 3.94 -25.34 -18.27
CA LEU A 432 3.26 -24.06 -18.10
C LEU A 432 1.75 -24.21 -18.25
N LYS A 433 1.02 -23.76 -17.23
CA LYS A 433 -0.43 -23.78 -17.28
C LYS A 433 -0.96 -22.76 -18.29
N SER A 434 -1.88 -23.18 -19.15
CA SER A 434 -2.52 -22.33 -20.16
C SER A 434 -3.33 -21.18 -19.56
N GLU A 435 -3.89 -21.37 -18.36
CA GLU A 435 -4.65 -20.36 -17.62
C GLU A 435 -3.88 -19.06 -17.34
N PHE A 436 -2.54 -19.12 -17.27
CA PHE A 436 -1.67 -17.97 -16.99
C PHE A 436 -0.85 -17.56 -18.21
N SER A 437 -1.25 -18.00 -19.41
CA SER A 437 -0.52 -17.70 -20.63
C SER A 437 -0.45 -16.21 -20.97
N SER A 438 -1.49 -15.43 -20.63
CA SER A 438 -1.55 -13.99 -20.92
C SER A 438 -0.84 -13.13 -19.87
N ASP A 439 -0.42 -11.94 -20.29
CA ASP A 439 0.01 -10.90 -19.38
C ASP A 439 -1.18 -10.34 -18.62
N GLN A 440 -1.18 -10.54 -17.31
CA GLN A 440 -2.17 -10.09 -16.35
C GLN A 440 -1.44 -9.35 -15.23
N TRP A 441 -0.57 -8.41 -15.61
CA TRP A 441 0.25 -7.63 -14.68
C TRP A 441 -0.59 -6.92 -13.61
N ASP A 442 -1.83 -6.57 -13.93
CA ASP A 442 -2.81 -5.95 -13.04
C ASP A 442 -3.22 -6.90 -11.90
N ARG A 443 -3.23 -8.21 -12.15
CA ARG A 443 -3.43 -9.22 -11.10
C ARG A 443 -2.28 -9.27 -10.11
N LEU A 444 -1.07 -8.83 -10.47
CA LEU A 444 0.05 -8.71 -9.51
C LEU A 444 -0.19 -7.58 -8.49
N VAL A 445 -1.15 -6.68 -8.73
CA VAL A 445 -1.57 -5.61 -7.81
C VAL A 445 -2.61 -6.09 -6.79
N GLN A 446 -3.38 -7.13 -7.16
CA GLN A 446 -4.41 -7.76 -6.33
C GLN A 446 -3.78 -8.75 -5.35
#